data_AF-A0A6I7Q970-F1
#
_entry.id   AF-A0A6I7Q970-F1
#
_cell.length_a   1.000
_cell.length_b   1.000
_cell.length_c   1.000
_cell.angle_alpha   90.00
_cell.angle_beta   90.00
_cell.angle_gamma   90.00
#
_symmetry.space_group_name_H-M   'P 1'
#
loop_
_entity.id
_entity.type
_entity.pdbx_description
1 polymer ?
#
loop_
_entity_poly.entity_id
_entity_poly.type
_entity_poly.pdbx_seq_one_letter_code
_entity_poly.pdbx_strand_id
1 'polypeptide(L)'
;MNYPTTLLFIIALFLTVNCETTAIPPAEELMELELISRYPLNIRDPSGLTLDISGKFLWTVSDDPRGHIYKIGFTGEILEVLTDYEGDDLEGITINPNDSTLWVA
;
A
#
# COMPACT_ATOMS: atom_id res chain seq x y z
N MET A 1 17.15 27.98 46.24
CA MET A 1 17.22 26.97 45.15
C MET A 1 18.62 26.41 45.14
N ASN A 2 18.77 25.14 45.54
CA ASN A 2 20.07 24.48 45.67
C ASN A 2 20.46 23.89 44.31
N TYR A 3 21.08 24.70 43.47
CA TYR A 3 21.59 24.32 42.15
C TYR A 3 22.51 23.08 42.11
N PRO A 4 23.38 22.79 43.11
CA PRO A 4 24.28 21.64 43.00
C PRO A 4 23.56 20.28 43.06
N THR A 5 22.46 20.17 43.81
CA THR A 5 21.68 18.92 43.87
C THR A 5 20.91 18.67 42.58
N THR A 6 20.31 19.70 41.98
CA THR A 6 19.59 19.56 40.70
C THR A 6 20.54 19.16 39.55
N LEU A 7 21.77 19.71 39.53
CA LEU A 7 22.77 19.33 38.53
C LEU A 7 23.24 17.89 38.69
N LEU A 8 23.44 17.43 39.92
CA LEU A 8 23.83 16.05 40.22
C LEU A 8 22.76 15.04 39.76
N PHE A 9 21.48 15.38 39.94
CA PHE A 9 20.36 14.56 39.47
C PHE A 9 20.28 14.46 37.94
N ILE A 10 20.55 15.56 37.22
CA ILE A 10 20.54 15.55 35.75
C ILE A 10 21.70 14.71 35.21
N ILE A 11 22.90 14.80 35.78
CA ILE A 11 24.04 13.98 35.36
C ILE A 11 23.78 12.48 35.62
N ALA A 12 23.18 12.14 36.76
CA ALA A 12 22.79 10.76 37.06
C ALA A 12 21.76 10.21 36.04
N LEU A 13 20.84 11.05 35.54
CA LEU A 13 19.83 10.67 34.54
C LEU A 13 20.44 10.37 33.17
N PHE A 14 21.56 11.00 32.82
CA PHE A 14 22.29 10.72 31.57
C PHE A 14 23.17 9.47 31.63
N LEU A 15 23.55 9.02 32.84
CA LEU A 15 24.36 7.81 33.03
C LEU A 15 23.54 6.50 33.02
N THR A 16 22.21 6.57 33.07
CA THR A 16 21.34 5.39 33.02
C THR A 16 20.83 5.04 31.62
N VAL A 17 21.19 5.82 30.59
CA VAL A 17 20.88 5.49 29.19
C VAL A 17 21.97 4.56 28.64
N ASN A 18 22.07 3.36 29.22
CA ASN A 18 22.80 2.27 28.55
C ASN A 18 21.84 1.63 27.57
N CYS A 19 21.96 2.00 26.30
CA CYS A 19 21.39 1.23 25.21
C CYS A 19 22.24 -0.05 25.09
N GLU A 20 21.80 -1.15 25.72
CA GLU A 20 22.36 -2.46 25.41
C GLU A 20 22.12 -2.73 23.92
N THR A 21 23.18 -2.65 23.13
CA THR A 21 23.15 -3.14 21.76
C THR A 21 23.09 -4.67 21.87
N THR A 22 21.88 -5.23 21.87
CA THR A 22 21.73 -6.66 21.61
C THR A 22 22.36 -6.91 20.25
N ALA A 23 23.32 -7.84 20.19
CA ALA A 23 23.92 -8.25 18.94
C ALA A 23 22.77 -8.61 17.99
N ILE A 24 22.69 -7.89 16.85
CA ILE A 24 21.71 -8.18 15.81
C ILE A 24 21.95 -9.66 15.45
N PRO A 25 20.97 -10.56 15.65
CA PRO A 25 21.10 -11.94 15.20
C PRO A 25 21.49 -11.92 13.71
N PRO A 26 22.31 -12.87 13.22
CA PRO A 26 22.67 -12.91 11.80
C PRO A 26 21.39 -12.76 11.00
N ALA A 27 21.37 -11.75 10.12
CA ALA A 27 20.18 -11.31 9.40
C ALA A 27 19.39 -12.53 8.95
N GLU A 28 18.17 -12.68 9.48
CA GLU A 28 17.15 -13.55 8.88
C GLU A 28 17.21 -13.27 7.37
N GLU A 29 17.43 -14.31 6.58
CA GLU A 29 17.58 -14.20 5.13
C GLU A 29 16.27 -13.59 4.59
N LEU A 30 16.26 -12.26 4.42
CA LEU A 30 15.07 -11.53 4.03
C LEU A 30 14.72 -12.00 2.63
N MET A 31 13.58 -12.69 2.49
CA MET A 31 13.02 -13.02 1.19
C MET A 31 12.64 -11.71 0.50
N GLU A 32 13.50 -11.24 -0.40
CA GLU A 32 13.22 -10.09 -1.24
C GLU A 32 12.28 -10.49 -2.37
N LEU A 33 11.31 -9.60 -2.68
CA LEU A 33 10.47 -9.77 -3.85
C LEU A 33 11.27 -9.42 -5.11
N GLU A 34 11.36 -10.37 -6.04
CA GLU A 34 11.93 -10.13 -7.36
C GLU A 34 10.90 -9.47 -8.28
N LEU A 35 11.27 -8.35 -8.91
CA LEU A 35 10.45 -7.72 -9.94
C LEU A 35 10.52 -8.53 -11.24
N ILE A 36 9.51 -9.35 -11.49
CA ILE A 36 9.44 -10.20 -12.70
C ILE A 36 9.04 -9.44 -13.98
N SER A 37 8.23 -8.39 -13.85
CA SER A 37 7.73 -7.62 -15.00
C SER A 37 7.15 -6.27 -14.58
N ARG A 38 7.14 -5.30 -15.50
CA ARG A 38 6.48 -4.00 -15.33
C ARG A 38 5.83 -3.57 -16.64
N TYR A 39 4.57 -3.15 -16.57
CA TYR A 39 3.82 -2.65 -17.71
C TYR A 39 3.32 -1.24 -17.43
N PRO A 40 3.37 -0.31 -18.41
CA PRO A 40 2.80 1.02 -18.24
C PRO A 40 1.28 0.96 -18.22
N LEU A 41 0.66 1.81 -17.41
CA LEU A 41 -0.80 2.02 -17.40
C LEU A 41 -1.12 3.40 -17.94
N ASN A 42 -2.10 3.47 -18.84
CA ASN A 42 -2.66 4.73 -19.32
C ASN A 42 -3.95 5.09 -18.56
N ILE A 43 -3.91 4.94 -17.23
CA ILE A 43 -4.95 5.32 -16.28
C ILE A 43 -4.28 6.32 -15.34
N ARG A 44 -4.92 7.47 -15.11
CA ARG A 44 -4.39 8.48 -14.20
C ARG A 44 -4.76 8.08 -12.77
N ASP A 45 -3.79 8.19 -11.87
CA ASP A 45 -3.88 7.79 -10.46
C ASP A 45 -4.58 6.43 -10.20
N PRO A 46 -4.06 5.31 -10.76
CA PRO A 46 -4.64 4.00 -10.50
C PRO A 46 -4.36 3.59 -9.05
N SER A 47 -5.39 3.11 -8.33
CA SER A 47 -5.27 2.64 -6.95
C SER A 47 -5.58 1.13 -6.87
N GLY A 48 -6.69 0.74 -6.25
CA GLY A 48 -7.06 -0.66 -6.05
C GLY A 48 -7.04 -1.52 -7.33
N LEU A 49 -6.69 -2.80 -7.17
CA LEU A 49 -6.58 -3.79 -8.26
C LEU A 49 -7.10 -5.15 -7.79
N THR A 50 -7.95 -5.80 -8.59
CA THR A 50 -8.44 -7.16 -8.31
C THR A 50 -8.50 -8.02 -9.57
N LEU A 51 -8.34 -9.33 -9.41
CA LEU A 51 -8.45 -10.31 -10.50
C LEU A 51 -9.92 -10.64 -10.75
N ASP A 52 -10.33 -10.64 -12.02
CA ASP A 52 -11.67 -11.11 -12.38
C ASP A 52 -11.86 -12.60 -12.04
N ILE A 53 -13.10 -13.00 -11.76
CA ILE A 53 -13.42 -14.40 -11.43
C ILE A 53 -13.03 -15.40 -12.53
N SER A 54 -12.93 -14.97 -13.78
CA SER A 54 -12.49 -15.81 -14.90
C SER A 54 -10.98 -16.02 -14.94
N GLY A 55 -10.21 -15.23 -14.19
CA GLY A 55 -8.75 -15.24 -14.18
C GLY A 55 -8.10 -14.68 -15.45
N LYS A 56 -8.86 -13.97 -16.30
CA LYS A 56 -8.40 -13.54 -17.64
C LYS A 56 -8.01 -12.07 -17.75
N PHE A 57 -8.44 -11.24 -16.80
CA PHE A 57 -8.21 -9.80 -16.80
C PHE A 57 -8.33 -9.27 -15.36
N LEU A 58 -7.98 -8.00 -15.19
CA LEU A 58 -7.99 -7.30 -13.91
C LEU A 58 -9.04 -6.17 -13.94
N TRP A 59 -9.55 -5.82 -12.78
CA TRP A 59 -10.30 -4.60 -12.52
C TRP A 59 -9.46 -3.65 -11.69
N THR A 60 -9.44 -2.38 -12.04
CA THR A 60 -8.78 -1.32 -11.24
C THR A 60 -9.68 -0.09 -11.14
N VAL A 61 -9.47 0.71 -10.10
CA VAL A 61 -10.11 2.01 -9.90
C VAL A 61 -9.09 3.14 -10.01
N SER A 62 -9.57 4.35 -10.25
CA SER A 62 -8.75 5.56 -10.27
C SER A 62 -9.14 6.45 -9.09
N ASP A 63 -8.12 6.86 -8.33
CA ASP A 63 -8.21 7.78 -7.19
C ASP A 63 -8.42 9.25 -7.62
N ASP A 64 -8.55 9.48 -8.92
CA ASP A 64 -8.84 10.81 -9.42
C ASP A 64 -10.27 11.27 -9.11
N PRO A 65 -10.50 12.60 -9.06
CA PRO A 65 -11.84 13.15 -9.07
C PRO A 65 -12.63 12.68 -10.30
N ARG A 66 -13.85 12.17 -10.08
CA ARG A 66 -14.67 11.47 -11.09
C ARG A 66 -13.93 10.29 -11.73
N GLY A 67 -13.17 9.57 -10.92
CA GLY A 67 -12.53 8.31 -11.28
C GLY A 67 -13.55 7.25 -11.68
N HIS A 68 -13.13 6.33 -12.54
CA HIS A 68 -13.96 5.25 -13.06
C HIS A 68 -13.40 3.89 -12.64
N ILE A 69 -14.17 2.84 -12.95
CA ILE A 69 -13.74 1.45 -12.88
C ILE A 69 -13.26 1.03 -14.27
N TYR A 70 -12.05 0.48 -14.33
CA TYR A 70 -11.39 0.07 -15.57
C TYR A 70 -11.18 -1.43 -15.59
N LYS A 71 -11.54 -2.05 -16.71
CA LYS A 71 -11.13 -3.41 -17.05
C LYS A 71 -9.81 -3.33 -17.81
N ILE A 72 -8.78 -4.01 -17.32
CA ILE A 72 -7.47 -4.02 -17.96
C ILE A 72 -6.96 -5.44 -18.16
N GLY A 73 -6.16 -5.65 -19.20
CA GLY A 73 -5.41 -6.88 -19.33
C GLY A 73 -4.14 -6.89 -18.48
N PHE A 74 -3.41 -8.00 -18.49
CA PHE A 74 -2.21 -8.19 -17.68
C PHE A 74 -1.01 -7.35 -18.14
N THR A 75 -1.09 -6.73 -19.31
CA THR A 75 -0.06 -5.84 -19.86
C THR A 75 -0.46 -4.38 -19.86
N GLY A 76 -1.51 -4.03 -19.11
CA GLY A 76 -1.94 -2.66 -18.86
C GLY A 76 -2.81 -2.03 -19.96
N GLU A 77 -3.19 -2.81 -20.97
CA GLU A 77 -4.16 -2.39 -21.97
C GLU A 77 -5.55 -2.22 -21.36
N ILE A 78 -6.21 -1.10 -21.67
CA ILE A 78 -7.60 -0.86 -21.26
C ILE A 78 -8.51 -1.62 -22.20
N LEU A 79 -9.27 -2.57 -21.66
CA LEU A 79 -10.24 -3.38 -22.40
C LEU A 79 -11.63 -2.75 -22.38
N GLU A 80 -11.99 -2.07 -21.28
CA GLU A 80 -13.30 -1.47 -21.05
C GLU A 80 -13.23 -0.43 -19.91
N VAL A 81 -14.10 0.58 -19.97
CA VAL A 81 -14.30 1.57 -18.88
C VAL A 81 -15.78 1.59 -18.53
N LEU A 82 -16.11 1.42 -17.26
CA LEU A 82 -17.49 1.50 -16.77
C LEU A 82 -17.85 2.97 -16.52
N THR A 83 -18.32 3.67 -17.56
CA THR A 83 -18.58 5.11 -17.53
C THR A 83 -19.85 5.52 -16.79
N ASP A 84 -20.73 4.57 -16.49
CA ASP A 84 -21.99 4.84 -15.77
C ASP A 84 -21.77 5.03 -14.25
N TYR A 85 -20.54 4.82 -13.77
CA TYR A 85 -20.12 5.09 -12.41
C TYR A 85 -18.99 6.13 -12.40
N GLU A 86 -19.13 7.13 -11.54
CA GLU A 86 -18.08 8.09 -11.18
C GLU A 86 -17.94 8.06 -9.66
N GLY A 87 -16.70 7.98 -9.18
CA GLY A 87 -16.36 8.12 -7.77
C GLY A 87 -15.29 9.19 -7.57
N ASP A 88 -15.19 9.67 -6.35
CA ASP A 88 -14.07 10.51 -5.92
C ASP A 88 -13.31 9.72 -4.85
N ASP A 89 -11.97 9.78 -4.88
CA ASP A 89 -11.11 9.15 -3.85
C ASP A 89 -11.23 7.61 -3.81
N LEU A 90 -11.27 6.95 -4.98
CA LEU A 90 -11.44 5.49 -5.05
C LEU A 90 -10.12 4.77 -4.80
N GLU A 91 -10.08 4.02 -3.71
CA GLU A 91 -8.87 3.37 -3.20
C GLU A 91 -8.94 1.85 -3.31
N GLY A 92 -10.13 1.28 -3.13
CA GLY A 92 -10.33 -0.16 -3.03
C GLY A 92 -11.23 -0.71 -4.13
N ILE A 93 -10.89 -1.88 -4.66
CA ILE A 93 -11.80 -2.69 -5.46
C ILE A 93 -11.61 -4.18 -5.17
N THR A 94 -12.71 -4.91 -5.03
CA THR A 94 -12.72 -6.37 -4.93
C THR A 94 -13.93 -6.96 -5.63
N ILE A 95 -13.90 -8.26 -5.92
CA ILE A 95 -14.98 -8.97 -6.59
C ILE A 95 -15.52 -10.08 -5.68
N ASN A 96 -16.85 -10.18 -5.59
CA ASN A 96 -17.50 -11.33 -4.95
C ASN A 96 -17.42 -12.54 -5.88
N PRO A 97 -16.73 -13.63 -5.50
CA PRO A 97 -16.56 -14.79 -6.37
C PRO A 97 -17.86 -15.57 -6.63
N ASN A 98 -18.92 -15.33 -5.85
CA ASN A 98 -20.18 -16.07 -5.98
C ASN A 98 -21.11 -15.50 -7.06
N ASP A 99 -21.05 -14.19 -7.31
CA ASP A 99 -22.00 -13.50 -8.20
C ASP A 99 -21.35 -12.44 -9.11
N SER A 100 -20.03 -12.27 -9.06
CA SER A 100 -19.26 -11.28 -9.83
C SER A 100 -19.56 -9.82 -9.48
N THR A 101 -20.20 -9.55 -8.34
CA THR A 101 -20.43 -8.18 -7.87
C THR A 101 -19.11 -7.51 -7.51
N LEU A 102 -18.86 -6.32 -8.06
CA LEU A 102 -17.75 -5.46 -7.66
C LEU A 102 -18.11 -4.64 -6.43
N TRP A 103 -17.20 -4.61 -5.45
CA TRP A 103 -17.26 -3.74 -4.29
C TRP A 103 -16.12 -2.74 -4.40
N VAL A 104 -16.46 -1.45 -4.33
CA VAL A 104 -15.51 -0.35 -4.41
C VAL A 104 -15.56 0.49 -3.13
N ALA A 105 -14.42 1.06 -2.75
CA ALA A 105 -14.27 1.93 -1.59
C ALA A 105 -13.57 3.22 -2.02
#